data_AF-N2AE89-F1
#
_entry.id   AF-N2AE89-F1
#
_cell.length_a   1.000
_cell.length_b   1.000
_cell.length_c   1.000
_cell.angle_alpha   90.00
_cell.angle_beta   90.00
_cell.angle_gamma   90.00
#
_symmetry.space_group_name_H-M   'P 1'
#
loop_
_entity.id
_entity.type
_entity.pdbx_description
1 polymer ?
#
loop_
_entity_poly.entity_id
_entity_poly.type
_entity_poly.pdbx_seq_one_letter_code
_entity_poly.pdbx_strand_id
1 'polypeptide(L)'
;MDDVVTPTVDSIKQISPTLTEDLSDDTINALISNAQLVALSDKFPKTVNVNGELLAVRDMATRYMTLHLISTQSESGQGITSEKVGVLETHYADTSKLDWLNRSPWGQLYLRLYNLYGGGSLGRYTVVQH
;
A
#
# COMPACT_ATOMS: atom_id res chain seq x y z
N MET A 1 -9.56 25.66 -2.19
CA MET A 1 -8.96 24.69 -3.12
C MET A 1 -8.40 23.58 -2.25
N ASP A 2 -9.14 22.49 -2.12
CA ASP A 2 -8.66 21.31 -1.39
C ASP A 2 -7.58 20.65 -2.25
N ASP A 3 -6.32 20.87 -1.91
CA ASP A 3 -5.22 20.14 -2.54
C ASP A 3 -5.44 18.65 -2.29
N VAL A 4 -5.85 17.95 -3.34
CA VAL A 4 -5.90 16.48 -3.31
C VAL A 4 -4.44 16.04 -3.34
N VAL A 5 -3.89 15.73 -2.17
CA VAL A 5 -2.56 15.13 -2.06
C VAL A 5 -2.68 13.72 -2.64
N THR A 6 -2.33 13.60 -3.92
CA THR A 6 -2.16 12.32 -4.59
C THR A 6 -0.68 11.94 -4.45
N PRO A 7 -0.35 10.68 -4.15
CA PRO A 7 1.05 10.25 -4.12
C PRO A 7 1.70 10.49 -5.48
N THR A 8 2.97 10.88 -5.47
CA THR A 8 3.80 11.00 -6.67
C THR A 8 4.69 9.78 -6.82
N VAL A 9 5.17 9.52 -8.04
CA VAL A 9 6.20 8.49 -8.29
C VAL A 9 7.39 8.67 -7.35
N ASP A 10 7.90 9.90 -7.23
CA ASP A 10 9.01 10.23 -6.35
C ASP A 10 8.74 9.85 -4.90
N SER A 11 7.51 10.07 -4.41
CA SER A 11 7.15 9.71 -3.04
C SER A 11 7.19 8.19 -2.82
N ILE A 12 6.79 7.39 -3.81
CA ILE A 12 6.84 5.93 -3.74
C ILE A 12 8.29 5.43 -3.78
N LYS A 13 9.10 5.98 -4.70
CA LYS A 13 10.53 5.66 -4.82
C LYS A 13 11.30 6.04 -3.56
N GLN A 14 10.99 7.16 -2.93
CA GLN A 14 11.61 7.58 -1.67
C GLN A 14 11.29 6.63 -0.51
N ILE A 15 10.06 6.09 -0.46
CA ILE A 15 9.65 5.18 0.61
C ILE A 15 10.32 3.82 0.47
N SER A 16 10.45 3.30 -0.75
CA SER A 16 11.07 1.99 -0.98
C SER A 16 11.91 1.96 -2.27
N PRO A 17 13.12 2.55 -2.26
CA PRO A 17 13.95 2.66 -3.46
C PRO A 17 14.22 1.30 -4.12
N THR A 18 14.65 0.31 -3.33
CA THR A 18 14.96 -1.05 -3.79
C THR A 18 13.76 -1.76 -4.39
N LEU A 19 12.55 -1.54 -3.86
CA LEU A 19 11.35 -2.17 -4.40
C LEU A 19 10.92 -1.55 -5.75
N THR A 20 11.39 -0.34 -6.05
CA THR A 20 10.99 0.46 -7.21
C THR A 20 12.07 0.62 -8.27
N GLU A 21 13.28 0.09 -8.03
CA GLU A 21 14.47 0.42 -8.84
C GLU A 21 14.35 -0.03 -10.30
N ASP A 22 13.67 -1.16 -10.54
CA ASP A 22 13.47 -1.74 -11.88
C ASP A 22 12.14 -1.32 -12.53
N LEU A 23 11.34 -0.46 -11.88
CA LEU A 23 10.04 -0.03 -12.39
C LEU A 23 10.12 1.32 -13.10
N SER A 24 9.47 1.40 -14.26
CA SER A 24 9.28 2.68 -14.95
C SER A 24 8.33 3.59 -14.17
N ASP A 25 8.51 4.90 -14.33
CA ASP A 25 7.63 5.91 -13.74
C ASP A 25 6.17 5.73 -14.18
N ASP A 26 5.96 5.34 -15.45
CA ASP A 26 4.64 5.03 -15.99
C ASP A 26 3.98 3.84 -15.27
N THR A 27 4.77 2.81 -14.97
CA THR A 27 4.29 1.64 -14.21
C THR A 27 3.90 2.06 -12.80
N ILE A 28 4.75 2.83 -12.12
CA ILE A 28 4.46 3.32 -10.76
C ILE A 28 3.21 4.21 -10.77
N ASN A 29 3.06 5.11 -11.74
CA ASN A 29 1.87 5.97 -11.91
C ASN A 29 0.58 5.17 -12.12
N ALA A 30 0.62 4.11 -12.94
CA ALA A 30 -0.51 3.23 -13.13
C ALA A 30 -0.89 2.51 -11.83
N LEU A 31 0.09 2.07 -11.05
CA LEU A 31 -0.13 1.43 -9.74
C LEU A 31 -0.68 2.41 -8.70
N ILE A 32 -0.19 3.66 -8.67
CA ILE A 32 -0.77 4.72 -7.84
C ILE A 32 -2.24 4.94 -8.19
N SER A 33 -2.57 5.01 -9.48
CA SER A 33 -3.95 5.22 -9.95
C SER A 33 -4.87 4.08 -9.50
N ASN A 34 -4.42 2.83 -9.64
CA ASN A 34 -5.15 1.66 -9.16
C ASN A 34 -5.33 1.68 -7.63
N ALA A 35 -4.24 1.94 -6.90
CA ALA A 35 -4.27 2.03 -5.45
C ALA A 35 -5.21 3.12 -4.95
N GLN A 36 -5.32 4.24 -5.67
CA GLN A 36 -6.22 5.34 -5.33
C GLN A 36 -7.68 4.93 -5.48
N LEU A 37 -8.02 4.18 -6.53
CA LEU A 37 -9.36 3.62 -6.72
C LEU A 37 -9.72 2.62 -5.62
N VAL A 38 -8.77 1.79 -5.21
CA VAL A 38 -8.96 0.85 -4.07
C VAL A 38 -9.22 1.63 -2.78
N ALA A 39 -8.38 2.63 -2.45
CA ALA A 39 -8.57 3.45 -1.26
C ALA A 39 -9.90 4.23 -1.26
N LEU A 40 -10.37 4.68 -2.43
CA LEU A 40 -11.68 5.30 -2.58
C LEU A 40 -12.83 4.31 -2.34
N SER A 41 -12.73 3.11 -2.93
CA SER A 41 -13.71 2.02 -2.75
C SER A 41 -13.81 1.60 -1.28
N ASP A 42 -12.67 1.55 -0.60
CA ASP A 42 -12.53 1.20 0.82
C ASP A 42 -12.93 2.36 1.76
N LYS A 43 -13.50 3.44 1.21
CA LYS A 43 -14.11 4.57 1.93
C LYS A 43 -13.13 5.36 2.80
N PHE A 44 -11.84 5.36 2.47
CA PHE A 44 -10.89 6.23 3.17
C PHE A 44 -11.27 7.72 3.02
N PRO A 45 -11.42 8.48 4.12
CA PRO A 45 -11.59 9.92 4.03
C PRO A 45 -10.31 10.57 3.49
N LYS A 46 -10.43 11.72 2.83
CA LYS A 46 -9.25 12.46 2.32
C LYS A 46 -8.25 12.76 3.44
N THR A 47 -8.78 13.28 4.56
CA THR A 47 -8.02 13.65 5.74
C THR A 47 -8.78 13.25 7.02
N VAL A 48 -8.05 13.08 8.12
CA VAL A 48 -8.60 12.89 9.47
C VAL A 48 -7.86 13.81 10.43
N ASN A 49 -8.57 14.41 11.39
CA ASN A 49 -7.93 15.15 12.47
C ASN A 49 -7.48 14.18 13.57
N VAL A 50 -6.19 14.17 13.88
CA VAL A 50 -5.60 13.40 14.97
C VAL A 50 -4.81 14.36 15.84
N ASN A 51 -5.24 14.53 17.10
CA ASN A 51 -4.57 15.41 18.07
C ASN A 51 -4.37 16.87 17.59
N GLY A 52 -5.29 17.41 16.78
CA GLY A 52 -5.18 18.76 16.24
C GLY A 52 -4.44 18.85 14.91
N GLU A 53 -3.88 17.75 14.41
CA GLU A 53 -3.19 17.70 13.11
C GLU A 53 -4.06 17.03 12.04
N LEU A 54 -4.05 17.57 10.82
CA LEU A 54 -4.72 16.97 9.68
C LEU A 54 -3.81 15.94 9.01
N LEU A 55 -4.19 14.67 9.13
CA LEU A 55 -3.50 13.55 8.51
C LEU A 55 -4.16 13.18 7.19
N ALA A 56 -3.39 13.16 6.09
CA ALA A 56 -3.86 12.75 4.76
C ALA A 56 -3.98 11.22 4.63
N VAL A 57 -4.92 10.60 5.35
CA VAL A 57 -5.00 9.14 5.47
C VAL A 57 -5.25 8.41 4.15
N ARG A 58 -5.97 9.01 3.19
CA ARG A 58 -6.15 8.41 1.86
C ARG A 58 -4.86 8.40 1.06
N ASP A 59 -4.05 9.44 1.16
CA ASP A 59 -2.73 9.50 0.53
C ASP A 59 -1.83 8.39 1.10
N MET A 60 -1.78 8.25 2.43
CA MET A 60 -1.06 7.16 3.09
C MET A 60 -1.52 5.77 2.66
N ALA A 61 -2.84 5.54 2.64
CA ALA A 61 -3.42 4.28 2.18
C ALA A 61 -3.06 3.99 0.72
N THR A 62 -3.10 5.01 -0.14
CA THR A 62 -2.71 4.88 -1.56
C THR A 62 -1.24 4.49 -1.69
N ARG A 63 -0.33 5.11 -0.92
CA ARG A 63 1.11 4.74 -0.93
C ARG A 63 1.33 3.30 -0.51
N TYR A 64 0.72 2.87 0.59
CA TYR A 64 0.87 1.50 1.09
C TYR A 64 0.26 0.46 0.15
N MET A 65 -0.90 0.74 -0.44
CA MET A 65 -1.48 -0.14 -1.45
C MET A 65 -0.61 -0.19 -2.71
N THR A 66 -0.04 0.93 -3.15
CA THR A 66 0.90 0.95 -4.29
C THR A 66 2.09 0.03 -4.03
N LEU A 67 2.74 0.18 -2.88
CA LEU A 67 3.88 -0.65 -2.50
C LEU A 67 3.50 -2.12 -2.30
N HIS A 68 2.29 -2.39 -1.82
CA HIS A 68 1.75 -3.75 -1.73
C HIS A 68 1.60 -4.38 -3.12
N LEU A 69 1.02 -3.66 -4.07
CA LEU A 69 0.86 -4.13 -5.45
C LEU A 69 2.22 -4.42 -6.09
N ILE A 70 3.21 -3.55 -5.89
CA ILE A 70 4.58 -3.79 -6.39
C ILE A 70 5.16 -5.07 -5.77
N SER A 71 5.06 -5.21 -4.44
CA SER A 71 5.63 -6.36 -3.71
C SER A 71 4.98 -7.71 -4.04
N THR A 72 3.74 -7.71 -4.51
CA THR A 72 3.01 -8.95 -4.84
C THR A 72 3.05 -9.28 -6.34
N GLN A 73 3.33 -8.30 -7.20
CA GLN A 73 3.60 -8.52 -8.63
C GLN A 73 4.94 -9.22 -8.87
N SER A 74 5.96 -8.92 -8.08
CA SER A 74 7.26 -9.60 -8.17
C SER A 74 7.16 -11.09 -7.82
N GLU A 75 6.31 -11.47 -6.86
CA GLU A 75 6.07 -12.88 -6.50
C GLU A 75 5.28 -13.65 -7.57
N SER A 76 4.35 -13.00 -8.26
CA SER A 76 3.52 -13.65 -9.30
C SER A 76 4.22 -13.79 -10.66
N GLY A 77 5.30 -13.05 -10.90
CA GLY A 77 6.16 -13.18 -12.09
C GLY A 77 7.25 -14.27 -12.01
N GLN A 78 7.61 -14.75 -10.81
CA GLN A 78 8.66 -15.77 -10.64
C GLN A 78 8.25 -17.19 -11.10
N GLY A 79 6.97 -17.39 -11.45
CA GLY A 79 6.46 -18.67 -11.94
C GLY A 79 6.65 -18.93 -13.43
N ILE A 80 7.04 -17.95 -14.27
CA ILE A 80 7.01 -18.11 -15.73
C ILE A 80 8.37 -17.89 -16.43
N THR A 81 9.38 -17.32 -15.80
CA THR A 81 10.73 -17.20 -16.41
C THR A 81 11.85 -17.45 -15.41
N SER A 82 12.12 -18.71 -15.08
CA SER A 82 13.44 -19.09 -14.55
C SER A 82 14.06 -20.15 -15.46
N GLU A 83 14.63 -19.66 -16.56
CA GLU A 83 15.75 -20.34 -17.19
C GLU A 83 16.97 -20.11 -16.27
N LYS A 84 17.51 -21.21 -15.74
CA LYS A 84 18.62 -21.31 -14.78
C LYS A 84 19.66 -20.18 -14.86
N VAL A 85 19.82 -19.41 -13.78
CA VAL A 85 21.15 -18.92 -13.33
C VAL A 85 21.21 -18.87 -11.79
N GLY A 86 22.04 -19.74 -11.21
CA GLY A 86 22.85 -19.48 -10.01
C GLY A 86 22.19 -19.10 -8.67
N VAL A 87 21.98 -20.11 -7.83
CA VAL A 87 22.11 -20.13 -6.35
C VAL A 87 22.04 -18.79 -5.61
N LEU A 88 20.83 -18.42 -5.20
CA LEU A 88 20.57 -17.70 -3.96
C LEU A 88 19.29 -18.33 -3.36
N GLU A 89 19.46 -19.29 -2.45
CA GLU A 89 18.36 -19.81 -1.62
C GLU A 89 17.87 -18.69 -0.71
N THR A 90 16.99 -17.84 -1.24
CA THR A 90 16.14 -16.99 -0.41
C THR A 90 14.99 -17.88 0.03
N HIS A 91 14.97 -18.25 1.32
CA HIS A 91 13.80 -18.88 1.93
C HIS A 91 12.62 -17.88 1.90
N TYR A 92 11.91 -17.81 0.77
CA TYR A 92 10.61 -17.18 0.72
C TYR A 92 9.67 -18.04 1.54
N ALA A 93 9.24 -17.54 2.70
CA ALA A 93 8.18 -18.16 3.47
C ALA A 93 6.94 -18.25 2.57
N ASP A 94 6.34 -19.43 2.48
CA ASP A 94 5.13 -19.65 1.67
C ASP A 94 3.96 -18.79 2.20
N THR A 95 3.71 -17.67 1.54
CA THR A 95 2.63 -16.71 1.86
C THR A 95 1.32 -17.05 1.14
N SER A 96 1.24 -18.15 0.38
CA SER A 96 0.06 -18.50 -0.42
C SER A 96 -1.22 -18.70 0.40
N LYS A 97 -1.06 -19.15 1.66
CA LYS A 97 -2.15 -19.36 2.63
C LYS A 97 -2.55 -18.09 3.38
N LEU A 98 -1.79 -17.00 3.26
CA LEU A 98 -2.12 -15.72 3.88
C LEU A 98 -3.15 -14.99 3.02
N ASP A 99 -4.10 -14.36 3.71
CA ASP A 99 -4.99 -13.38 3.10
C ASP A 99 -4.16 -12.32 2.35
N TRP A 100 -4.65 -11.84 1.22
CA TRP A 100 -3.85 -11.12 0.22
C TRP A 100 -3.10 -9.92 0.81
N LEU A 101 -3.77 -9.12 1.65
CA LEU A 101 -3.16 -7.97 2.34
C LEU A 101 -2.06 -8.35 3.34
N ASN A 102 -2.02 -9.60 3.82
CA ASN A 102 -0.98 -10.07 4.73
C ASN A 102 0.28 -10.55 4.02
N ARG A 103 0.31 -10.57 2.68
CA ARG A 103 1.45 -11.03 1.88
C ARG A 103 2.61 -10.03 1.81
N SER A 104 2.45 -8.82 2.35
CA SER A 104 3.55 -7.85 2.45
C SER A 104 3.41 -6.95 3.68
N PRO A 105 4.50 -6.35 4.18
CA PRO A 105 4.43 -5.35 5.24
C PRO A 105 3.53 -4.17 4.86
N TRP A 106 3.50 -3.78 3.58
CA TRP A 106 2.70 -2.66 3.08
C TRP A 106 1.20 -2.95 3.12
N GLY A 107 0.80 -4.17 2.77
CA GLY A 107 -0.58 -4.62 2.89
C GLY A 107 -1.07 -4.68 4.34
N GLN A 108 -0.20 -5.03 5.30
CA GLN A 108 -0.51 -4.97 6.73
C GLN A 108 -0.69 -3.53 7.22
N LEU A 109 0.14 -2.59 6.76
CA LEU A 109 -0.03 -1.17 7.04
C LEU A 109 -1.33 -0.62 6.43
N TYR A 110 -1.66 -1.03 5.20
CA TYR A 110 -2.93 -0.71 4.56
C TYR A 110 -4.12 -1.21 5.38
N LEU A 111 -4.10 -2.48 5.79
CA LEU A 111 -5.14 -3.10 6.62
C LEU A 111 -5.30 -2.37 7.95
N ARG A 112 -4.20 -1.95 8.58
CA ARG A 112 -4.24 -1.14 9.81
C ARG A 112 -4.97 0.18 9.57
N LEU A 113 -4.64 0.90 8.49
CA LEU A 113 -5.34 2.15 8.13
C LEU A 113 -6.82 1.88 7.83
N TYR A 114 -7.13 0.79 7.13
CA TYR A 114 -8.50 0.42 6.76
C TYR A 114 -9.38 0.20 7.98
N ASN A 115 -8.83 -0.45 9.01
CA ASN A 115 -9.50 -0.68 10.28
C ASN A 115 -9.68 0.59 11.13
N LEU A 116 -8.77 1.56 10.99
CA LEU A 116 -8.83 2.81 11.77
C LEU A 116 -9.72 3.88 11.12
N TYR A 117 -9.66 3.98 9.79
CA TYR A 117 -10.19 5.13 9.05
C TYR A 117 -11.02 4.74 7.81
N GLY A 118 -10.97 3.49 7.36
CA GLY A 118 -11.70 3.02 6.19
C GLY A 118 -13.06 2.40 6.50
N GLY A 119 -13.54 1.58 5.57
CA GLY A 119 -14.77 0.80 5.70
C GLY A 119 -14.67 -0.43 6.61
N GLY A 120 -13.48 -0.70 7.15
CA GLY A 120 -13.22 -1.80 8.07
C GLY A 120 -13.84 -1.47 9.42
N SER A 121 -14.99 -2.07 9.70
CA SER A 121 -15.67 -1.91 10.99
C SER A 121 -14.81 -2.47 12.13
N LEU A 122 -13.97 -1.61 12.71
CA LEU A 122 -13.60 -1.67 14.12
C LEU A 122 -14.08 -0.36 14.73
N GLY A 123 -14.96 -0.49 15.72
CA GLY A 123 -15.77 0.59 16.28
C GLY A 123 -14.99 1.89 16.46
N ARG A 124 -15.60 2.97 15.97
CA ARG A 124 -15.20 4.36 16.21
C ARG A 124 -14.59 4.48 17.61
N TYR A 125 -13.29 4.76 17.70
CA TYR A 125 -12.74 5.36 18.91
C TYR A 125 -13.29 6.79 18.99
N THR A 126 -14.55 6.93 19.35
CA THR A 126 -15.08 8.15 19.92
C THR A 126 -14.36 8.32 21.26
N VAL A 127 -13.31 9.14 21.26
CA VAL A 127 -12.82 9.75 22.50
C VAL A 127 -13.94 10.69 22.95
N VAL A 128 -14.79 10.19 23.84
CA VAL A 128 -15.71 11.04 24.61
C VAL A 128 -14.84 11.69 25.69
N GLN A 129 -14.51 12.97 25.51
CA GLN A 129 -14.00 13.77 26.61
C GLN A 129 -15.15 13.98 27.62
N HIS A 130 -14.96 13.49 28.84
CA HIS A 130 -15.73 13.87 30.02
C HIS A 130 -15.07 15.06 30.71
#